data_AF-A0A7U3USD8-F1
#
_entry.id   AF-A0A7U3USD8-F1
#
_cell.length_a   1.000
_cell.length_b   1.000
_cell.length_c   1.000
_cell.angle_alpha   90.00
_cell.angle_beta   90.00
_cell.angle_gamma   90.00
#
_symmetry.space_group_name_H-M   'P 1'
#
loop_
_entity.id
_entity.type
_entity.pdbx_description
1 polymer ?
#
loop_
_entity_poly.entity_id
_entity_poly.type
_entity_poly.pdbx_seq_one_letter_code
_entity_poly.pdbx_strand_id
1 'polypeptide(L)'
;MSAGTAGATRFPVGVDAALRKAGWLPGRWDIKQAEEWADRLRGHLSPGGHRHEVFPAAVEVWAEFGGLRIPPVSGPGRQVAPAAVVVDPLRGLHLARTFGDLGRALETAVSPLGEEPGTGALLAIDPDGRVYAVDHTGDWYVGPDIDRALAALVGGERPVRLTMG
;
A
#
# COMPACT_ATOMS: atom_id res chain seq x y z
N MET A 1 28.41 2.05 34.21
CA MET A 1 28.42 1.88 32.74
C MET A 1 27.07 1.30 32.35
N SER A 2 26.09 2.14 31.98
CA SER A 2 24.79 1.67 31.52
C SER A 2 24.81 1.58 30.00
N ALA A 3 24.59 0.37 29.49
CA ALA A 3 24.37 0.13 28.07
C ALA A 3 23.06 0.83 27.66
N GLY A 4 23.16 1.77 26.73
CA GLY A 4 22.00 2.45 26.15
C GLY A 4 21.12 1.46 25.39
N THR A 5 19.81 1.55 25.60
CA THR A 5 18.79 0.79 24.87
C THR A 5 18.89 1.14 23.39
N ALA A 6 19.37 0.21 22.55
CA ALA A 6 19.30 0.35 21.11
C ALA A 6 17.82 0.45 20.71
N GLY A 7 17.39 1.62 20.24
CA GLY A 7 16.00 1.88 19.86
C GLY A 7 15.52 0.89 18.81
N ALA A 8 14.34 0.29 19.02
CA ALA A 8 13.71 -0.58 18.04
C ALA A 8 13.44 0.19 16.74
N THR A 9 13.83 -0.37 15.59
CA THR A 9 13.55 0.21 14.27
C THR A 9 12.05 0.12 13.95
N ARG A 10 11.50 1.10 13.21
CA ARG A 10 10.09 1.16 12.78
C ARG A 10 9.64 -0.13 12.07
N PHE A 11 10.53 -0.72 11.28
CA PHE A 11 10.29 -1.95 10.51
C PHE A 11 11.17 -3.12 10.99
N PRO A 12 10.74 -4.38 10.77
CA PRO A 12 11.62 -5.55 10.88
C PRO A 12 12.86 -5.41 10.01
N VAL A 13 14.02 -5.90 10.47
CA VAL A 13 15.34 -5.68 9.85
C VAL A 13 15.36 -5.94 8.34
N GLY A 14 14.80 -7.06 7.87
CA GLY A 14 14.77 -7.38 6.44
C GLY A 14 13.92 -6.40 5.62
N VAL A 15 12.80 -5.94 6.18
CA VAL A 15 11.88 -4.99 5.53
C VAL A 15 12.49 -3.58 5.51
N ASP A 16 13.12 -3.15 6.61
CA ASP A 16 13.87 -1.88 6.65
C ASP A 16 14.98 -1.87 5.59
N ALA A 17 15.75 -2.96 5.47
CA ALA A 17 16.79 -3.09 4.44
C ALA A 17 16.23 -3.02 3.01
N ALA A 18 15.08 -3.66 2.75
CA ALA A 18 14.40 -3.59 1.46
C ALA A 18 13.91 -2.17 1.13
N LEU A 19 13.33 -1.48 2.10
CA LEU A 19 12.90 -0.08 1.99
C LEU A 19 14.08 0.85 1.68
N ARG A 20 15.19 0.72 2.43
CA ARG A 20 16.42 1.49 2.18
C ARG A 20 16.99 1.23 0.79
N LYS A 21 17.00 -0.03 0.35
CA LYS A 21 17.42 -0.40 -1.00
C LYS A 21 16.53 0.22 -2.09
N ALA A 22 15.25 0.44 -1.79
CA ALA A 22 14.31 1.13 -2.67
C ALA A 22 14.44 2.67 -2.63
N GLY A 23 15.32 3.22 -1.77
CA GLY A 23 15.56 4.65 -1.64
C GLY A 23 14.75 5.34 -0.53
N TRP A 24 14.01 4.59 0.31
CA TRP A 24 13.35 5.16 1.47
C TRP A 24 14.33 5.44 2.61
N LEU A 25 14.15 6.58 3.27
CA LEU A 25 14.83 6.95 4.51
C LEU A 25 13.79 7.48 5.50
N PRO A 26 13.95 7.25 6.81
CA PRO A 26 13.08 7.85 7.81
C PRO A 26 12.97 9.37 7.65
N GLY A 27 11.75 9.90 7.66
CA GLY A 27 11.48 11.32 7.45
C GLY A 27 11.37 11.74 5.97
N ARG A 28 11.45 10.81 5.02
CA ARG A 28 11.10 11.09 3.61
C ARG A 28 9.67 11.64 3.53
N TRP A 29 9.49 12.73 2.79
CA TRP A 29 8.19 13.36 2.57
C TRP A 29 8.19 14.18 1.27
N ASP A 30 7.52 13.67 0.24
CA ASP A 30 7.31 14.36 -1.05
C ASP A 30 5.83 14.70 -1.24
N ILE A 31 5.39 15.73 -0.51
CA ILE A 31 3.99 16.17 -0.56
C ILE A 31 3.59 16.70 -1.94
N LYS A 32 4.53 17.30 -2.67
CA LYS A 32 4.26 17.84 -4.01
C LYS A 32 3.88 16.72 -4.97
N GLN A 33 4.64 15.63 -5.00
CA GLN A 33 4.28 14.47 -5.82
C GLN A 33 2.94 13.86 -5.38
N ALA A 34 2.69 13.76 -4.07
CA ALA A 34 1.44 13.23 -3.55
C ALA A 34 0.22 14.08 -3.98
N GLU A 35 0.33 15.40 -3.94
CA GLU A 35 -0.71 16.33 -4.42
C GLU A 35 -0.91 16.23 -5.94
N GLU A 36 0.17 16.12 -6.72
CA GLU A 36 0.06 15.91 -8.17
C GLU A 36 -0.70 14.62 -8.51
N TRP A 37 -0.48 13.54 -7.75
CA TRP A 37 -1.28 12.32 -7.90
C TRP A 37 -2.73 12.49 -7.43
N ALA A 38 -2.95 13.18 -6.31
CA ALA A 38 -4.28 13.49 -5.81
C ALA A 38 -5.12 14.20 -6.89
N ASP A 39 -4.55 15.22 -7.53
CA ASP A 39 -5.21 15.98 -8.59
C ASP A 39 -5.49 15.12 -9.83
N ARG A 40 -4.54 14.27 -10.22
CA ARG A 40 -4.73 13.33 -11.34
C ARG A 40 -5.85 12.33 -11.08
N LEU A 41 -5.94 11.80 -9.86
CA LEU A 41 -6.99 10.84 -9.47
C LEU A 41 -8.36 11.52 -9.40
N ARG A 42 -8.45 12.70 -8.78
CA ARG A 42 -9.70 13.49 -8.70
C ARG A 42 -10.19 13.94 -10.08
N GLY A 43 -9.25 14.29 -10.96
CA GLY A 43 -9.53 14.68 -12.34
C GLY A 43 -9.95 13.52 -13.24
N HIS A 44 -9.72 12.27 -12.83
CA HIS A 44 -10.09 11.11 -13.62
C HIS A 44 -11.56 10.74 -13.45
N LEU A 45 -12.29 10.70 -14.57
CA LEU A 45 -13.62 10.12 -14.68
C LEU A 45 -13.52 8.89 -15.59
N SER A 46 -13.87 7.72 -15.06
CA SER A 46 -13.91 6.51 -15.88
C SER A 46 -15.05 6.59 -16.92
N PRO A 47 -15.01 5.80 -18.01
CA PRO A 47 -16.09 5.78 -19.00
C PRO A 47 -17.49 5.49 -18.42
N GLY A 48 -17.55 4.75 -17.31
CA GLY A 48 -18.79 4.46 -16.58
C GLY A 48 -19.22 5.55 -15.58
N GLY A 49 -18.52 6.69 -15.53
CA GLY A 49 -18.84 7.80 -14.62
C GLY A 49 -18.29 7.62 -13.19
N HIS A 50 -17.51 6.58 -12.90
CA HIS A 50 -16.89 6.38 -11.59
C HIS A 50 -15.68 7.30 -11.39
N ARG A 51 -15.51 7.78 -10.16
CA ARG A 51 -14.41 8.65 -9.70
C ARG A 51 -13.63 7.96 -8.58
N HIS A 52 -12.37 8.34 -8.43
CA HIS A 52 -11.59 7.96 -7.25
C HIS A 52 -11.92 8.88 -6.07
N GLU A 53 -11.84 8.32 -4.87
CA GLU A 53 -11.84 9.07 -3.63
C GLU A 53 -10.40 9.29 -3.17
N VAL A 54 -10.09 10.50 -2.67
CA VAL A 54 -8.75 10.86 -2.19
C VAL A 54 -8.87 11.61 -0.88
N PHE A 55 -8.27 11.07 0.17
CA PHE A 55 -8.33 11.54 1.55
C PHE A 55 -6.93 11.58 2.20
N PRO A 56 -6.77 12.25 3.37
CA PRO A 56 -5.45 12.49 3.97
C PRO A 56 -4.60 11.24 4.14
N ALA A 57 -5.14 10.14 4.66
CA ALA A 57 -4.39 8.90 4.87
C ALA A 57 -3.70 8.38 3.59
N ALA A 58 -4.36 8.49 2.42
CA ALA A 58 -3.75 8.11 1.15
C ALA A 58 -2.61 9.07 0.76
N VAL A 59 -2.86 10.39 0.85
CA VAL A 59 -1.88 11.44 0.51
C VAL A 59 -0.64 11.35 1.40
N GLU A 60 -0.80 11.10 2.70
CA GLU A 60 0.29 10.95 3.66
C GLU A 60 1.17 9.74 3.30
N VAL A 61 0.55 8.61 2.96
CA VAL A 61 1.31 7.42 2.52
C VAL A 61 2.01 7.68 1.19
N TRP A 62 1.39 8.37 0.25
CA TRP A 62 2.05 8.74 -1.01
C TRP A 62 3.22 9.70 -0.77
N ALA A 63 3.09 10.66 0.13
CA ALA A 63 4.17 11.58 0.45
C ALA A 63 5.36 10.85 1.06
N GLU A 64 5.13 9.88 1.95
CA GLU A 64 6.23 9.13 2.57
C GLU A 64 6.80 8.04 1.65
N PHE A 65 5.96 7.24 1.00
CA PHE A 65 6.36 6.00 0.31
C PHE A 65 6.16 6.04 -1.21
N GLY A 66 5.53 7.07 -1.75
CA GLY A 66 5.26 7.21 -3.18
C GLY A 66 6.50 7.09 -4.04
N GLY A 67 6.40 6.40 -5.17
CA GLY A 67 7.45 6.25 -6.18
C GLY A 67 8.47 5.17 -5.84
N LEU A 68 8.37 4.55 -4.66
CA LEU A 68 9.23 3.45 -4.28
C LEU A 68 8.83 2.16 -5.01
N ARG A 69 9.84 1.42 -5.47
CA ARG A 69 9.72 0.02 -5.93
C ARG A 69 10.48 -0.85 -4.94
N ILE A 70 9.75 -1.38 -3.96
CA ILE A 70 10.29 -2.12 -2.82
C ILE A 70 10.46 -3.58 -3.22
N PRO A 71 11.69 -4.12 -3.22
CA PRO A 71 11.91 -5.52 -3.53
C PRO A 71 11.45 -6.41 -2.37
N PRO A 72 11.11 -7.69 -2.62
CA PRO A 72 10.89 -8.65 -1.55
C PRO A 72 12.14 -8.81 -0.68
N VAL A 73 11.97 -9.18 0.60
CA VAL A 73 13.12 -9.59 1.41
C VAL A 73 13.82 -10.81 0.80
N SER A 74 15.13 -10.93 0.99
CA SER A 74 15.88 -12.12 0.59
C SER A 74 15.65 -13.25 1.58
N GLY A 75 15.48 -14.48 1.07
CA GLY A 75 15.24 -15.68 1.88
C GLY A 75 13.77 -16.11 1.96
N PRO A 76 13.44 -17.12 2.76
CA PRO A 76 12.06 -17.59 2.91
C PRO A 76 11.22 -16.52 3.59
N GLY A 77 9.98 -16.34 3.10
CA GLY A 77 9.01 -15.49 3.79
C GLY A 77 8.47 -16.16 5.05
N ARG A 78 7.76 -15.38 5.87
CA ARG A 78 7.26 -15.86 7.16
C ARG A 78 6.18 -16.94 7.04
N GLN A 79 5.32 -16.85 6.04
CA GLN A 79 4.17 -17.75 5.81
C GLN A 79 3.94 -18.04 4.32
N VAL A 80 4.21 -17.07 3.46
CA VAL A 80 4.11 -17.14 2.00
C VAL A 80 5.37 -16.54 1.37
N ALA A 81 5.51 -16.65 0.05
CA ALA A 81 6.63 -16.00 -0.65
C ALA A 81 6.57 -14.47 -0.42
N PRO A 82 7.69 -13.82 -0.05
CA PRO A 82 7.79 -12.37 -0.01
C PRO A 82 7.45 -11.75 -1.36
N ALA A 83 6.72 -10.65 -1.36
CA ALA A 83 6.28 -9.95 -2.55
C ALA A 83 7.00 -8.61 -2.74
N ALA A 84 7.15 -8.18 -4.00
CA ALA A 84 7.54 -6.82 -4.31
C ALA A 84 6.35 -5.87 -4.11
N VAL A 85 6.60 -4.60 -3.81
CA VAL A 85 5.55 -3.58 -3.74
C VAL A 85 5.98 -2.35 -4.51
N VAL A 86 5.07 -1.79 -5.31
CA VAL A 86 5.27 -0.50 -5.97
C VAL A 86 4.21 0.45 -5.44
N VAL A 87 4.64 1.52 -4.78
CA VAL A 87 3.73 2.56 -4.27
C VAL A 87 3.56 3.62 -5.34
N ASP A 88 2.59 3.40 -6.22
CA ASP A 88 2.23 4.29 -7.32
C ASP A 88 0.70 4.21 -7.49
N PRO A 89 -0.06 5.19 -6.97
CA PRO A 89 -1.51 5.11 -6.98
C PRO A 89 -2.10 5.17 -8.39
N LEU A 90 -1.33 5.61 -9.39
CA LEU A 90 -1.79 5.66 -10.77
C LEU A 90 -1.87 4.29 -11.44
N ARG A 91 -1.31 3.25 -10.82
CA ARG A 91 -1.54 1.85 -11.23
C ARG A 91 -3.01 1.46 -11.14
N GLY A 92 -3.73 2.09 -10.21
CA GLY A 92 -5.17 1.95 -10.05
C GLY A 92 -6.01 2.94 -10.86
N LEU A 93 -5.41 3.83 -11.68
CA LEU A 93 -6.11 4.97 -12.27
C LEU A 93 -7.38 4.58 -13.02
N HIS A 94 -7.35 3.47 -13.77
CA HIS A 94 -8.49 3.03 -14.57
C HIS A 94 -9.46 2.09 -13.85
N LEU A 95 -9.23 1.80 -12.57
CA LEU A 95 -10.04 0.88 -11.76
C LEU A 95 -10.95 1.60 -10.75
N ALA A 96 -11.36 2.84 -11.03
CA ALA A 96 -12.27 3.61 -10.17
C ALA A 96 -13.57 2.84 -9.82
N ARG A 97 -14.10 2.04 -10.75
CA ARG A 97 -15.25 1.17 -10.48
C ARG A 97 -14.91 0.10 -9.45
N THR A 98 -13.83 -0.64 -9.67
CA THR A 98 -13.40 -1.76 -8.80
C THR A 98 -13.16 -1.27 -7.37
N PHE A 99 -12.43 -0.16 -7.21
CA PHE A 99 -12.22 0.42 -5.88
C PHE A 99 -13.51 0.93 -5.25
N GLY A 100 -14.41 1.54 -6.03
CA GLY A 100 -15.73 1.94 -5.53
C GLY A 100 -16.60 0.75 -5.10
N ASP A 101 -16.53 -0.38 -5.80
CA ASP A 101 -17.25 -1.60 -5.45
C ASP A 101 -16.66 -2.26 -4.19
N LEU A 102 -15.33 -2.28 -4.04
CA LEU A 102 -14.65 -2.72 -2.81
C LEU A 102 -15.04 -1.84 -1.61
N GLY A 103 -14.95 -0.52 -1.75
CA GLY A 103 -15.30 0.41 -0.68
C GLY A 103 -16.73 0.21 -0.20
N ARG A 104 -17.68 0.08 -1.14
CA ARG A 104 -19.08 -0.22 -0.82
C ARG A 104 -19.23 -1.53 -0.03
N ALA A 105 -18.52 -2.59 -0.43
CA ALA A 105 -18.58 -3.88 0.26
C ALA A 105 -17.97 -3.82 1.67
N LEU A 106 -17.01 -2.93 1.90
CA LEU A 106 -16.37 -2.69 3.20
C LEU A 106 -17.06 -1.60 4.04
N GLU A 107 -18.15 -1.02 3.54
CA GLU A 107 -18.85 0.13 4.15
C GLU A 107 -17.90 1.31 4.44
N THR A 108 -16.92 1.54 3.55
CA THR A 108 -15.95 2.65 3.62
C THR A 108 -15.61 3.20 2.24
N ALA A 109 -14.78 4.23 2.19
CA ALA A 109 -14.13 4.68 0.96
C ALA A 109 -12.76 4.02 0.83
N VAL A 110 -12.28 3.85 -0.39
CA VAL A 110 -10.89 3.44 -0.62
C VAL A 110 -10.25 4.27 -1.73
N SER A 111 -8.94 4.48 -1.61
CA SER A 111 -8.10 5.16 -2.59
C SER A 111 -7.04 4.19 -3.09
N PRO A 112 -6.67 4.23 -4.39
CA PRO A 112 -5.58 3.40 -4.89
C PRO A 112 -4.26 3.75 -4.20
N LEU A 113 -3.44 2.75 -3.95
CA LEU A 113 -2.16 2.87 -3.25
C LEU A 113 -0.97 2.45 -4.12
N GLY A 114 -1.14 1.39 -4.92
CA GLY A 114 -0.03 0.80 -5.65
C GLY A 114 -0.35 -0.55 -6.28
N GLU A 115 0.70 -1.32 -6.56
CA GLU A 115 0.62 -2.68 -7.10
C GLU A 115 1.60 -3.62 -6.37
N GLU A 116 1.22 -4.89 -6.26
CA GLU A 116 2.09 -6.03 -6.04
C GLU A 116 2.33 -6.68 -7.42
N PRO A 117 3.47 -6.39 -8.08
CA PRO A 117 3.63 -6.69 -9.51
C PRO A 117 3.81 -8.19 -9.81
N GLY A 118 4.06 -9.04 -8.81
CA GLY A 118 4.21 -10.48 -8.99
C GLY A 118 2.91 -11.18 -9.35
N THR A 119 1.80 -10.82 -8.69
CA THR A 119 0.45 -11.31 -9.02
C THR A 119 -0.36 -10.34 -9.86
N GLY A 120 0.05 -9.06 -9.91
CA GLY A 120 -0.74 -7.97 -10.49
C GLY A 120 -1.84 -7.48 -9.55
N ALA A 121 -1.82 -7.86 -8.27
CA ALA A 121 -2.75 -7.35 -7.29
C ALA A 121 -2.58 -5.83 -7.14
N LEU A 122 -3.69 -5.11 -7.12
CA LEU A 122 -3.70 -3.67 -6.86
C LEU A 122 -3.93 -3.43 -5.38
N LEU A 123 -3.20 -2.48 -4.83
CA LEU A 123 -3.29 -2.10 -3.44
C LEU A 123 -4.20 -0.88 -3.28
N ALA A 124 -4.98 -0.86 -2.22
CA ALA A 124 -5.82 0.25 -1.81
C ALA A 124 -5.63 0.56 -0.32
N ILE A 125 -5.96 1.78 0.07
CA ILE A 125 -5.98 2.23 1.46
C ILE A 125 -7.35 2.86 1.76
N ASP A 126 -7.82 2.82 3.00
CA ASP A 126 -9.04 3.53 3.46
C ASP A 126 -8.72 4.75 4.34
N PRO A 127 -9.71 5.57 4.74
CA PRO A 127 -9.48 6.74 5.60
C PRO A 127 -8.88 6.43 6.97
N ASP A 128 -9.04 5.21 7.49
CA ASP A 128 -8.44 4.75 8.74
C ASP A 128 -6.99 4.28 8.56
N GLY A 129 -6.50 4.23 7.32
CA GLY A 129 -5.14 3.80 6.98
C GLY A 129 -5.01 2.30 6.71
N ARG A 130 -6.11 1.54 6.75
CA ARG A 130 -6.09 0.09 6.50
C ARG A 130 -5.79 -0.19 5.04
N VAL A 131 -4.97 -1.21 4.78
CA VAL A 131 -4.52 -1.55 3.43
C VAL A 131 -5.16 -2.85 2.96
N TYR A 132 -5.59 -2.83 1.70
CA TYR A 132 -6.25 -3.93 1.02
C TYR A 132 -5.52 -4.28 -0.28
N ALA A 133 -5.66 -5.52 -0.73
CA ALA A 133 -5.21 -5.96 -2.04
C ALA A 133 -6.37 -6.57 -2.82
N VAL A 134 -6.45 -6.28 -4.11
CA VAL A 134 -7.48 -6.77 -5.03
C VAL A 134 -6.79 -7.46 -6.20
N ASP A 135 -7.14 -8.71 -6.44
CA ASP A 135 -6.68 -9.47 -7.60
C ASP A 135 -7.79 -10.35 -8.19
N HIS A 136 -7.44 -11.14 -9.20
CA HIS A 136 -8.38 -12.03 -9.89
C HIS A 136 -8.89 -13.20 -9.01
N THR A 137 -8.31 -13.41 -7.82
CA THR A 137 -8.69 -14.46 -6.86
C THR A 137 -9.57 -13.91 -5.72
N GLY A 138 -9.63 -12.58 -5.57
CA GLY A 138 -10.53 -11.88 -4.67
C GLY A 138 -9.88 -10.68 -3.98
N ASP A 139 -10.51 -10.25 -2.89
CA ASP A 139 -10.09 -9.12 -2.08
C ASP A 139 -9.47 -9.60 -0.76
N TRP A 140 -8.47 -8.87 -0.29
CA TRP A 140 -7.66 -9.26 0.85
C TRP A 140 -7.42 -8.07 1.78
N TYR A 141 -7.51 -8.29 3.08
CA TYR A 141 -7.03 -7.37 4.10
C TYR A 141 -5.54 -7.64 4.36
N VAL A 142 -4.71 -6.63 4.13
CA VAL A 142 -3.24 -6.75 4.19
C VAL A 142 -2.71 -6.29 5.54
N GLY A 143 -3.23 -5.20 6.08
CA GLY A 143 -2.78 -4.68 7.37
C GLY A 143 -3.56 -3.46 7.85
N PRO A 144 -3.46 -3.15 9.16
CA PRO A 144 -4.16 -2.03 9.78
C PRO A 144 -3.60 -0.66 9.44
N ASP A 145 -2.37 -0.61 8.91
CA ASP A 145 -1.66 0.60 8.51
C ASP A 145 -0.62 0.24 7.42
N ILE A 146 -0.01 1.25 6.81
CA ILE A 146 1.00 1.04 5.76
C ILE A 146 2.23 0.28 6.26
N ASP A 147 2.64 0.47 7.52
CA ASP A 147 3.85 -0.15 8.04
C ASP A 147 3.67 -1.67 8.15
N ARG A 148 2.54 -2.08 8.70
CA ARG A 148 2.13 -3.48 8.83
C ARG A 148 1.85 -4.10 7.47
N ALA A 149 1.25 -3.35 6.55
CA ALA A 149 1.01 -3.84 5.20
C ALA A 149 2.33 -4.12 4.44
N LEU A 150 3.29 -3.19 4.49
CA LEU A 150 4.61 -3.39 3.91
C LEU A 150 5.36 -4.52 4.60
N ALA A 151 5.29 -4.61 5.94
CA ALA A 151 5.92 -5.70 6.68
C ALA A 151 5.33 -7.07 6.31
N ALA A 152 4.02 -7.15 6.04
CA ALA A 152 3.34 -8.36 5.63
C ALA A 152 3.71 -8.75 4.19
N LEU A 153 3.53 -7.85 3.22
CA LEU A 153 3.80 -8.16 1.80
C LEU A 153 5.29 -8.42 1.55
N VAL A 154 6.15 -7.49 1.95
CA VAL A 154 7.60 -7.56 1.70
C VAL A 154 8.26 -8.64 2.55
N GLY A 155 7.70 -8.96 3.73
CA GLY A 155 8.18 -10.03 4.62
C GLY A 155 7.56 -11.41 4.38
N GLY A 156 6.54 -11.52 3.52
CA GLY A 156 5.85 -12.77 3.21
C GLY A 156 4.94 -13.30 4.33
N GLU A 157 4.23 -12.43 5.03
CA GLU A 157 3.06 -12.84 5.84
C GLU A 157 1.82 -12.92 4.95
N ARG A 158 0.89 -13.82 5.27
CA ARG A 158 -0.30 -14.07 4.47
C ARG A 158 -1.39 -13.04 4.77
N PRO A 159 -1.87 -12.27 3.77
CA PRO A 159 -3.06 -11.44 3.91
C PRO A 159 -4.31 -12.26 4.26
N VAL A 160 -5.27 -11.64 4.94
CA VAL A 160 -6.53 -12.29 5.30
C VAL A 160 -7.53 -12.12 4.16
N ARG A 161 -8.11 -13.22 3.67
CA ARG A 161 -9.12 -13.15 2.61
C ARG A 161 -10.37 -12.45 3.14
N LEU A 162 -10.83 -11.44 2.44
CA LEU A 162 -12.13 -10.84 2.71
C LEU A 162 -13.21 -11.76 2.14
N THR A 163 -14.14 -12.15 3.00
CA THR A 163 -15.35 -12.86 2.58
C THR A 163 -16.50 -11.87 2.72
N MET A 164 -17.22 -11.64 1.62
CA MET A 164 -18.51 -10.96 1.70
C MET A 164 -19.42 -11.77 2.63
N GLY A 165 -20.00 -11.10 3.63
CA GLY A 165 -21.02 -11.66 4.51
C GLY A 165 -22.35 -11.83 3.81
#